data_AF-A0A2E3PL15-F1
#
_entry.id   AF-A0A2E3PL15-F1
#
_cell.length_a   1.000
_cell.length_b   1.000
_cell.length_c   1.000
_cell.angle_alpha   90.00
_cell.angle_beta   90.00
_cell.angle_gamma   90.00
#
_symmetry.space_group_name_H-M   'P 1'
#
loop_
_entity.id
_entity.type
_entity.pdbx_description
1 polymer ?
#
loop_
_entity_poly.entity_id
_entity_poly.type
_entity_poly.pdbx_seq_one_letter_code
_entity_poly.pdbx_strand_id
1 'polypeptide(L)'
;MSSSAHDTHGSFDARGAYINYLVGFALSVFLTLVPFGLVMSGIEIGLGWALAVIFLFGAAQIIVHVHYFLHVTGKAESGWQAMSLIFTAILLVIVLSGSIWVMFHLEQNMMPAHEQIERVRNLP
;
A
#
# COMPACT_ATOMS: atom_id res chain seq x y z
N MET A 1 -40.55 -16.46 43.83
CA MET A 1 -39.40 -15.74 44.41
C MET A 1 -38.41 -15.44 43.29
N SER A 2 -38.05 -14.15 43.15
CA SER A 2 -36.90 -13.55 42.43
C SER A 2 -36.63 -14.02 40.99
N SER A 3 -37.05 -13.26 39.96
CA SER A 3 -36.37 -12.09 39.37
C SER A 3 -35.11 -12.41 38.56
N SER A 4 -35.24 -12.10 37.27
CA SER A 4 -34.28 -11.84 36.21
C SER A 4 -32.86 -11.52 36.66
N ALA A 5 -31.90 -12.34 36.22
CA ALA A 5 -30.48 -12.04 36.28
C ALA A 5 -29.98 -11.62 34.87
N HIS A 6 -30.16 -10.33 34.59
CA HIS A 6 -29.31 -9.42 33.82
C HIS A 6 -28.22 -10.03 32.89
N ASP A 7 -28.55 -10.20 31.62
CA ASP A 7 -27.60 -10.37 30.51
C ASP A 7 -26.78 -9.08 30.30
N THR A 8 -25.58 -9.01 30.88
CA THR A 8 -24.68 -7.82 30.79
C THR A 8 -23.33 -8.14 30.17
N HIS A 9 -23.27 -9.11 29.25
CA HIS A 9 -22.02 -9.60 28.65
C HIS A 9 -21.96 -9.43 27.12
N GLY A 10 -22.47 -8.32 26.57
CA GLY A 10 -22.44 -8.06 25.12
C GLY A 10 -21.91 -6.68 24.69
N SER A 11 -21.69 -5.75 25.61
CA SER A 11 -21.38 -4.35 25.29
C SER A 11 -19.88 -4.01 25.27
N PHE A 12 -19.02 -4.83 25.89
CA PHE A 12 -17.58 -4.60 25.92
C PHE A 12 -16.86 -5.05 24.63
N ASP A 13 -17.26 -6.16 24.02
CA ASP A 13 -16.62 -6.69 22.82
C ASP A 13 -16.87 -5.81 21.57
N ALA A 14 -18.07 -5.25 21.45
CA ALA A 14 -18.40 -4.34 20.36
C ALA A 14 -17.56 -3.06 20.43
N ARG A 15 -17.42 -2.47 21.62
CA ARG A 15 -16.62 -1.24 21.82
C ARG A 15 -15.14 -1.43 21.50
N GLY A 16 -14.57 -2.60 21.80
CA GLY A 16 -13.18 -2.92 21.45
C GLY A 16 -12.92 -2.93 19.94
N ALA A 17 -13.83 -3.51 19.15
CA ALA A 17 -13.71 -3.52 17.69
C ALA A 17 -13.80 -2.11 17.09
N TYR A 18 -14.76 -1.28 17.53
CA TYR A 18 -14.89 0.10 17.05
C TYR A 18 -13.66 0.98 17.38
N ILE A 19 -13.04 0.78 18.55
CA ILE A 19 -11.83 1.52 18.93
C ILE A 19 -10.65 1.15 18.01
N ASN A 20 -10.48 -0.12 17.67
CA ASN A 20 -9.40 -0.55 16.78
C ASN A 20 -9.51 0.04 15.37
N TYR A 21 -10.72 0.08 14.80
CA TYR A 21 -10.96 0.74 13.51
C TYR A 21 -10.68 2.25 13.57
N LEU A 22 -11.07 2.91 14.66
CA LEU A 22 -10.85 4.34 14.82
C LEU A 22 -9.35 4.69 14.99
N VAL A 23 -8.60 3.85 15.70
CA VAL A 23 -7.14 3.98 15.83
C VAL A 23 -6.46 3.76 14.48
N GLY A 24 -6.85 2.74 13.72
CA GLY A 24 -6.32 2.50 12.36
C GLY A 24 -6.64 3.64 11.40
N PHE A 25 -7.85 4.20 11.49
CA PHE A 25 -8.24 5.37 10.72
C PHE A 25 -7.39 6.60 11.07
N ALA A 26 -7.23 6.90 12.37
CA ALA A 26 -6.38 8.01 12.82
C ALA A 26 -4.92 7.84 12.37
N LEU A 27 -4.38 6.63 12.45
CA LEU A 27 -3.01 6.32 12.02
C LEU A 27 -2.82 6.49 10.50
N SER A 28 -3.80 6.05 9.71
CA SER A 28 -3.85 6.23 8.25
C SER A 28 -3.89 7.71 7.85
N VAL A 29 -4.70 8.51 8.56
CA VAL A 29 -4.76 9.97 8.34
C VAL A 29 -3.43 10.62 8.72
N PHE A 30 -2.82 10.21 9.83
CA PHE A 30 -1.52 10.74 10.23
C PHE A 30 -0.41 10.42 9.22
N LEU A 31 -0.32 9.16 8.76
CA LEU A 31 0.68 8.73 7.76
C LEU A 31 0.52 9.43 6.40
N THR A 32 -0.67 9.94 6.08
CA THR A 32 -0.90 10.67 4.84
C THR A 32 -0.68 12.17 5.00
N LEU A 33 -1.04 12.74 6.15
CA LEU A 33 -0.81 14.16 6.42
C LEU A 33 0.68 14.52 6.51
N VAL A 34 1.53 13.64 7.06
CA VAL A 34 2.97 13.89 7.17
C VAL A 34 3.65 14.12 5.81
N PRO A 35 3.58 13.19 4.83
CA PRO A 35 4.20 13.40 3.53
C PRO A 35 3.55 14.55 2.75
N PHE A 36 2.24 14.77 2.89
CA PHE A 36 1.56 15.88 2.20
C PHE A 36 1.96 17.25 2.77
N GLY A 37 2.05 17.37 4.10
CA GLY A 37 2.55 18.56 4.78
C GLY A 37 4.01 18.83 4.45
N LEU A 38 4.84 17.78 4.37
CA LEU A 38 6.23 17.89 3.97
C LEU A 38 6.37 18.48 2.56
N VAL A 39 5.59 18.00 1.58
CA VAL A 39 5.61 18.52 0.20
C VAL A 39 5.00 19.93 0.11
N MET A 40 3.89 20.20 0.82
CA MET A 40 3.22 21.51 0.81
C MET A 40 4.04 22.60 1.51
N SER A 41 4.86 22.26 2.49
CA SER A 41 5.69 23.22 3.23
C SER A 41 6.78 23.89 2.39
N GLY A 42 7.00 23.43 1.15
CA GLY A 42 7.94 24.05 0.22
C GLY A 42 9.39 23.98 0.69
N ILE A 43 9.72 23.13 1.66
CA ILE A 43 11.11 22.87 2.06
C ILE A 43 11.83 22.37 0.80
N GLU A 44 12.96 22.99 0.46
CA GLU A 44 13.82 22.57 -0.65
C GLU A 44 14.55 21.24 -0.31
N ILE A 45 13.76 20.20 -0.06
CA ILE A 45 14.23 18.83 -0.04
C ILE A 45 14.34 18.44 -1.50
N GLY A 46 15.56 18.10 -1.93
CA GLY A 46 15.79 17.66 -3.30
C GLY A 46 14.77 16.58 -3.70
N LEU A 47 14.30 16.62 -4.95
CA LEU A 47 13.21 15.78 -5.47
C LEU A 47 13.36 14.29 -5.08
N GLY A 48 14.59 13.77 -5.11
CA GLY A 48 14.88 12.39 -4.71
C GLY A 48 14.54 12.08 -3.24
N TRP A 49 14.83 13.01 -2.32
CA TRP A 49 14.51 12.85 -0.90
C TRP A 49 13.00 12.94 -0.65
N ALA A 50 12.31 13.88 -1.30
CA ALA A 50 10.86 13.99 -1.21
C ALA A 50 10.18 12.70 -1.69
N LEU A 51 10.60 12.17 -2.86
CA LEU A 51 10.10 10.90 -3.39
C LEU A 51 10.38 9.74 -2.44
N ALA A 52 11.60 9.62 -1.90
CA ALA A 52 11.94 8.54 -0.98
C ALA A 52 11.05 8.52 0.27
N VAL A 53 10.78 9.70 0.86
CA VAL A 53 9.87 9.82 2.01
C VAL A 53 8.45 9.42 1.63
N ILE A 54 7.93 9.91 0.50
CA ILE A 54 6.57 9.57 0.03
C ILE A 54 6.43 8.06 -0.18
N PHE A 55 7.41 7.42 -0.85
CA PHE A 55 7.39 5.98 -1.07
C PHE A 55 7.45 5.19 0.25
N LEU A 56 8.25 5.64 1.22
CA LEU A 56 8.35 5.00 2.53
C LEU A 56 7.03 5.10 3.31
N PHE A 57 6.44 6.29 3.39
CA PHE A 57 5.15 6.50 4.05
C PHE A 57 4.02 5.75 3.33
N GLY A 58 4.04 5.72 2.00
CA GLY A 58 3.10 4.94 1.18
C GLY A 58 3.20 3.43 1.44
N ALA A 59 4.41 2.89 1.55
CA ALA A 59 4.62 1.48 1.91
C ALA A 59 4.08 1.18 3.32
N ALA A 60 4.37 2.04 4.31
CA ALA A 60 3.83 1.90 5.66
C ALA A 60 2.29 2.00 5.67
N GLN A 61 1.70 2.84 4.81
CA GLN A 61 0.26 3.02 4.69
C GLN A 61 -0.45 1.74 4.22
N ILE A 62 0.17 0.97 3.30
CA ILE A 62 -0.33 -0.33 2.87
C ILE A 62 -0.42 -1.29 4.06
N ILE A 63 0.60 -1.32 4.92
CA ILE A 63 0.64 -2.19 6.11
C ILE A 63 -0.48 -1.81 7.08
N VAL A 64 -0.67 -0.52 7.35
CA VAL A 64 -1.76 -0.03 8.24
C VAL A 64 -3.12 -0.42 7.67
N HIS A 65 -3.34 -0.27 6.37
CA HIS A 65 -4.62 -0.66 5.75
C HIS A 65 -4.89 -2.16 5.84
N VAL A 66 -3.89 -2.98 5.53
CA VAL A 66 -4.02 -4.44 5.59
C VAL A 66 -4.26 -4.91 7.02
N HIS A 67 -3.66 -4.27 8.02
CA HIS A 67 -3.82 -4.67 9.42
C HIS A 67 -5.15 -4.21 10.03
N TYR A 68 -5.50 -2.92 9.88
CA TYR A 68 -6.65 -2.33 10.58
C TYR A 68 -7.97 -2.41 9.81
N PHE A 69 -7.93 -2.29 8.47
CA PHE A 69 -9.15 -2.27 7.64
C PHE A 69 -9.47 -3.65 7.08
N LEU A 70 -8.47 -4.34 6.52
CA LEU A 70 -8.62 -5.73 6.10
C LEU A 70 -8.45 -6.67 7.29
N HIS A 71 -9.19 -6.38 8.36
CA HIS A 71 -9.16 -7.04 9.67
C HIS A 71 -9.20 -8.57 9.50
N VAL A 72 -8.02 -9.18 9.31
CA VAL A 72 -7.81 -10.62 9.25
C VAL A 72 -8.12 -11.09 10.67
N THR A 73 -9.40 -11.35 10.90
CA THR A 73 -9.96 -11.57 12.21
C THR A 73 -9.24 -12.79 12.75
N GLY A 74 -8.67 -12.70 13.96
CA GLY A 74 -8.02 -13.82 14.65
C GLY A 74 -8.95 -15.01 14.94
N LYS A 75 -10.15 -15.03 14.33
CA LYS A 75 -11.21 -16.03 14.43
C LYS A 75 -11.59 -16.65 13.09
N ALA A 76 -11.08 -16.15 11.97
CA ALA A 76 -11.21 -16.80 10.67
C ALA A 76 -10.01 -17.74 10.47
N GLU A 77 -10.17 -19.02 10.79
CA GLU A 77 -9.28 -20.13 10.40
C GLU A 77 -7.76 -19.80 10.36
N SER A 78 -7.16 -19.68 11.54
CA SER A 78 -5.80 -20.12 11.87
C SER A 78 -4.67 -19.84 10.85
N GLY A 79 -4.64 -18.66 10.22
CA GLY A 79 -3.51 -18.23 9.39
C GLY A 79 -3.59 -18.55 7.90
N TRP A 80 -4.62 -19.27 7.42
CA TRP A 80 -4.75 -19.55 5.98
C TRP A 80 -5.00 -18.27 5.17
N GLN A 81 -5.79 -17.33 5.70
CA GLN A 81 -6.02 -16.03 5.08
C GLN A 81 -4.76 -15.13 5.09
N ALA A 82 -3.93 -15.23 6.14
CA ALA A 82 -2.66 -14.52 6.19
C ALA A 82 -1.67 -15.11 5.16
N MET A 83 -1.67 -16.44 4.98
CA MET A 83 -0.86 -17.13 3.97
C MET A 83 -1.30 -16.79 2.54
N SER A 84 -2.60 -16.67 2.28
CA SER A 84 -3.06 -16.24 0.96
C SER A 84 -2.69 -14.77 0.69
N LEU A 85 -2.82 -13.89 1.68
CA LEU A 85 -2.42 -12.49 1.55
C LEU A 85 -0.92 -12.32 1.29
N ILE A 86 -0.05 -13.02 2.04
CA ILE A 86 1.40 -12.92 1.81
C ILE A 86 1.77 -13.47 0.43
N PHE A 87 1.12 -14.56 -0.01
CA PHE A 87 1.32 -15.12 -1.34
C PHE A 87 0.90 -14.14 -2.44
N THR A 88 -0.27 -13.52 -2.31
CA THR A 88 -0.74 -12.49 -3.25
C THR A 88 0.19 -11.27 -3.25
N ALA A 89 0.69 -10.85 -2.08
CA ALA A 89 1.62 -9.74 -1.98
C ALA A 89 2.95 -10.03 -2.69
N ILE A 90 3.52 -11.24 -2.52
CA ILE A 90 4.72 -11.68 -3.23
C ILE A 90 4.47 -11.69 -4.74
N LEU A 91 3.35 -12.28 -5.18
CA LEU A 91 2.97 -12.31 -6.59
C LEU A 91 2.87 -10.89 -7.15
N LEU A 92 2.22 -9.98 -6.44
CA LEU A 92 2.09 -8.58 -6.83
C LEU A 92 3.47 -7.89 -6.98
N VAL A 93 4.40 -8.12 -6.05
CA VAL A 93 5.77 -7.59 -6.15
C VAL A 93 6.50 -8.15 -7.37
N ILE A 94 6.39 -9.46 -7.64
CA ILE A 94 7.01 -10.10 -8.80
C ILE A 94 6.41 -9.56 -10.10
N VAL A 95 5.09 -9.46 -10.20
CA VAL A 95 4.41 -8.98 -11.42
C VAL A 95 4.69 -7.51 -11.67
N LEU A 96 4.67 -6.65 -10.65
CA LEU A 96 4.98 -5.23 -10.82
C LEU A 96 6.44 -5.03 -11.20
N SER A 97 7.36 -5.65 -10.46
CA SER A 97 8.80 -5.55 -10.75
C SER A 97 9.13 -6.13 -12.12
N GLY A 98 8.54 -7.28 -12.45
CA GLY A 98 8.68 -7.94 -13.74
C GLY A 98 8.10 -7.11 -14.88
N SER A 99 6.93 -6.49 -14.71
CA SER A 99 6.31 -5.65 -15.74
C SER A 99 7.15 -4.39 -16.02
N ILE A 100 7.64 -3.73 -14.96
CA ILE A 100 8.53 -2.57 -15.11
C ILE A 100 9.83 -2.99 -15.79
N TRP A 101 10.44 -4.09 -15.33
CA TRP A 101 11.68 -4.63 -15.91
C TRP A 101 11.52 -5.01 -17.38
N VAL A 102 10.45 -5.72 -17.75
CA VAL A 102 10.17 -6.11 -19.13
C VAL A 102 10.01 -4.87 -20.00
N MET A 103 9.29 -3.84 -19.54
CA MET A 103 9.09 -2.61 -20.32
C MET A 103 10.41 -1.85 -20.53
N PHE A 104 11.22 -1.68 -19.48
CA PHE A 104 12.54 -1.06 -19.60
C PHE A 104 13.49 -1.89 -20.48
N HIS A 105 13.46 -3.21 -20.35
CA HIS A 105 14.31 -4.10 -21.13
C HIS A 105 13.92 -4.10 -22.61
N LEU A 106 12.63 -4.08 -22.93
CA LEU A 106 12.14 -3.95 -24.30
C LEU A 106 12.49 -2.58 -24.89
N GLU A 107 12.40 -1.49 -24.12
CA GLU A 107 12.81 -0.16 -24.57
C GLU A 107 14.32 -0.12 -24.91
N GLN A 108 15.17 -0.66 -24.03
CA GLN A 108 16.62 -0.74 -24.26
C GLN A 108 16.99 -1.69 -25.40
N ASN A 109 16.28 -2.81 -25.54
CA ASN A 109 16.55 -3.80 -26.58
C ASN A 109 15.89 -3.44 -27.93
N MET A 110 15.06 -2.39 -27.95
CA MET A 110 14.51 -1.76 -29.17
C MET A 110 15.10 -0.35 -29.35
N MET A 111 16.43 -0.25 -29.43
CA MET A 111 17.11 0.94 -29.96
C MET A 111 16.74 1.17 -31.45
N PRO A 112 16.73 2.43 -31.95
CA PRO A 112 15.53 3.19 -32.24
C PRO A 112 15.07 3.00 -33.68
N ALA A 113 13.76 2.77 -33.88
CA ALA A 113 13.13 2.98 -35.19
C ALA A 113 13.37 4.42 -35.73
N HIS A 114 13.66 5.39 -34.84
CA HIS A 114 14.00 6.76 -35.19
C HIS A 114 15.32 6.88 -35.98
N GLU A 115 16.39 6.15 -35.64
CA GLU A 115 17.68 6.30 -36.35
C GLU A 115 17.66 5.65 -37.74
N GLN A 116 16.88 4.59 -37.94
CA GLN A 116 16.76 3.96 -39.24
C GLN A 116 15.99 4.84 -40.24
N ILE A 117 14.87 5.46 -39.83
CA ILE A 117 14.03 6.30 -40.71
C ILE A 117 14.80 7.53 -41.23
N GLU A 118 15.64 8.16 -40.40
CA GLU A 118 16.46 9.30 -40.84
C GLU A 118 17.62 8.89 -41.77
N ARG A 119 18.18 7.70 -41.58
CA ARG A 119 19.26 7.16 -42.43
C ARG A 119 18.78 6.79 -43.84
N VAL A 120 17.55 6.29 -44.01
CA VAL A 120 16.99 5.97 -45.36
C VAL A 120 16.55 7.25 -46.10
N ARG A 121 16.08 8.27 -45.38
CA ARG A 121 15.65 9.56 -45.94
C ARG A 121 16.80 10.39 -46.54
N ASN A 122 18.04 10.20 -46.05
CA ASN A 122 19.24 10.92 -46.51
C ASN A 122 20.13 10.11 -47.48
N LEU A 123 19.57 9.10 -48.16
CA LEU A 123 20.25 8.47 -49.30
C LEU A 123 20.15 9.40 -50.54
N PRO A 124 21.24 9.55 -51.32
CA PRO A 124 21.26 10.40 -52.52
C PRO A 124 20.32 9.91 -53.64
#